data_AF-X1EEV9-F1
#
_entry.id   AF-X1EEV9-F1
#
_cell.length_a   1.000
_cell.length_b   1.000
_cell.length_c   1.000
_cell.angle_alpha   90.00
_cell.angle_beta   90.00
_cell.angle_gamma   90.00
#
_symmetry.space_group_name_H-M   'P 1'
#
loop_
_entity.id
_entity.type
_entity.pdbx_description
1 polymer ?
#
loop_
_entity_poly.entity_id
_entity_poly.type
_entity_poly.pdbx_seq_one_letter_code
_entity_poly.pdbx_strand_id
1 'polypeptide(L)'
;LLNQFLYEHIDALEELHRDPDRHTITGLSTGFSKLDEMTSGLQRSDLIVLAGRPGTGKTSLALTLARNVAIREKAAVGIFSLEMAKEQLLERLLCGEAKVSLHRLRGGYVPAAKWRNLATAASKFQNATIIVDDTPGLSILEIRAKARRIAAQHGLDMLIVDYLQ
;
A
#
# COMPACT_ATOMS: atom_id res chain seq x y z
N LEU A 1 -18.05 0.60 -28.12
CA LEU A 1 -17.18 0.02 -29.18
C LEU A 1 -15.82 0.69 -29.09
N LEU A 2 -14.72 -0.01 -29.38
CA LEU A 2 -13.33 0.49 -29.20
C LEU A 2 -13.09 1.84 -29.89
N ASN A 3 -13.64 2.01 -31.08
CA ASN A 3 -13.59 3.26 -31.85
C ASN A 3 -14.21 4.47 -31.14
N GLN A 4 -15.04 4.28 -30.11
CA GLN A 4 -15.70 5.38 -29.38
C GLN A 4 -14.77 6.10 -28.40
N PHE A 5 -13.69 5.47 -27.96
CA PHE A 5 -12.73 6.07 -27.01
C PHE A 5 -11.29 6.09 -27.54
N LEU A 6 -11.05 5.60 -28.75
CA LEU A 6 -9.71 5.51 -29.34
C LEU A 6 -9.04 6.88 -29.48
N TYR A 7 -9.76 7.87 -30.01
CA TYR A 7 -9.21 9.22 -30.22
C TYR A 7 -8.95 9.93 -28.89
N GLU A 8 -9.89 9.86 -27.94
CA GLU A 8 -9.72 10.41 -26.58
C GLU A 8 -8.49 9.80 -25.88
N HIS A 9 -8.27 8.48 -26.05
CA HIS A 9 -7.12 7.83 -25.45
C HIS A 9 -5.79 8.23 -26.11
N ILE A 10 -5.77 8.43 -27.44
CA ILE A 10 -4.59 8.93 -28.15
C ILE A 10 -4.26 10.35 -27.73
N ASP A 11 -5.26 11.23 -27.60
CA ASP A 11 -5.07 12.60 -27.15
C ASP A 11 -4.47 12.65 -25.74
N ALA A 12 -4.97 11.82 -24.82
CA ALA A 12 -4.41 11.69 -23.47
C ALA A 12 -2.94 11.21 -23.47
N LEU A 13 -2.56 10.31 -24.38
CA LEU A 13 -1.17 9.86 -24.55
C LEU A 13 -0.27 10.97 -25.11
N GLU A 14 -0.77 11.79 -26.02
CA GLU A 14 -0.03 12.94 -26.54
C GLU A 14 0.20 14.01 -25.46
N GLU A 15 -0.81 14.28 -24.62
CA GLU A 15 -0.68 15.19 -23.48
C GLU A 15 0.40 14.70 -22.50
N LEU A 16 0.36 13.42 -22.12
CA LEU A 16 1.39 12.77 -21.31
C LEU A 16 2.79 12.85 -21.95
N HIS A 17 2.88 12.76 -23.28
CA HIS A 17 4.17 12.86 -23.98
C HIS A 17 4.76 14.27 -23.97
N ARG A 18 3.89 15.30 -24.03
CA ARG A 18 4.26 16.72 -24.09
C ARG A 18 4.62 17.31 -22.73
N ASP A 19 4.21 16.69 -21.63
CA ASP A 19 4.53 17.17 -20.28
C ASP A 19 6.06 17.23 -20.06
N PRO A 20 6.66 18.42 -19.87
CA PRO A 20 8.08 18.57 -19.65
C PRO A 20 8.53 18.06 -18.27
N ASP A 21 7.61 17.92 -17.31
CA ASP A 21 7.88 17.44 -15.95
C ASP A 21 7.72 15.91 -15.81
N ARG A 22 7.67 15.18 -16.95
CA ARG A 22 7.50 13.72 -17.07
C ARG A 22 7.75 12.99 -15.76
N HIS A 23 6.68 12.78 -15.00
CA HIS A 23 6.76 11.82 -13.93
C HIS A 23 6.83 10.46 -14.60
N THR A 24 7.99 9.80 -14.54
CA THR A 24 8.18 8.41 -15.01
C THR A 24 7.21 7.41 -14.36
N ILE A 25 6.40 7.86 -13.40
CA ILE A 25 5.45 7.09 -12.62
C ILE A 25 4.07 7.72 -12.85
N THR A 26 3.21 7.04 -13.61
CA THR A 26 1.82 7.45 -13.88
C THR A 26 0.83 6.91 -12.84
N GLY A 27 1.20 5.84 -12.14
CA GLY A 27 0.46 5.25 -11.03
C GLY A 27 1.01 5.66 -9.66
N LEU A 28 0.58 4.96 -8.60
CA LEU A 28 1.13 5.18 -7.25
C LEU A 28 2.56 4.65 -7.17
N SER A 29 3.53 5.44 -6.71
CA SER A 29 4.90 4.94 -6.51
C SER A 29 4.93 3.82 -5.46
N THR A 30 5.60 2.73 -5.83
CA THR A 30 5.90 1.61 -4.91
C THR A 30 6.95 1.99 -3.87
N GLY A 31 7.71 3.06 -4.11
CA GLY A 31 8.90 3.43 -3.35
C GLY A 31 10.12 2.55 -3.64
N PHE A 32 10.06 1.71 -4.66
CA PHE A 32 11.20 0.96 -5.21
C PHE A 32 11.45 1.43 -6.64
N SER A 33 12.46 2.27 -6.85
CA SER A 33 12.68 2.95 -8.15
C SER A 33 12.73 2.00 -9.35
N LYS A 34 13.37 0.83 -9.21
CA LYS A 34 13.42 -0.18 -10.28
C LYS A 34 12.05 -0.80 -10.59
N LEU A 35 11.22 -0.99 -9.56
CA LEU A 35 9.87 -1.51 -9.77
C LEU A 35 8.99 -0.46 -10.42
N ASP A 36 9.11 0.79 -9.97
CA ASP A 36 8.40 1.93 -10.56
C ASP A 36 8.79 2.16 -12.02
N GLU A 37 10.07 1.99 -12.39
CA GLU A 37 10.52 2.03 -13.78
C GLU A 37 9.88 0.92 -14.63
N MET A 38 9.72 -0.28 -14.07
CA MET A 38 9.14 -1.42 -14.77
C MET A 38 7.62 -1.33 -14.92
N THR A 39 6.92 -0.72 -13.96
CA THR A 39 5.44 -0.72 -13.92
C THR A 39 4.82 0.66 -14.13
N SER A 40 5.64 1.71 -14.19
CA SER A 40 5.21 3.12 -14.10
C SER A 40 4.36 3.38 -12.84
N GLY A 41 4.64 2.67 -11.73
CA GLY A 41 3.86 2.70 -10.50
C GLY A 41 2.70 1.70 -10.48
N LEU A 42 1.84 1.77 -9.48
CA LEU A 42 0.65 0.93 -9.32
C LEU A 42 -0.54 1.64 -9.97
N GLN A 43 -1.04 1.09 -11.07
CA GLN A 43 -2.12 1.70 -11.86
C GLN A 43 -3.48 1.48 -11.21
N ARG A 44 -4.40 2.44 -11.41
CA ARG A 44 -5.79 2.28 -10.99
C ARG A 44 -6.46 1.17 -11.81
N SER A 45 -7.33 0.41 -11.17
CA SER A 45 -8.09 -0.71 -11.77
C SER A 45 -7.30 -1.98 -12.05
N ASP A 46 -5.99 -2.00 -11.81
CA ASP A 46 -5.18 -3.21 -11.97
C ASP A 46 -5.38 -4.20 -10.81
N LEU A 47 -5.36 -5.49 -11.16
CA LEU A 47 -5.24 -6.58 -10.19
C LEU A 47 -3.77 -7.03 -10.12
N ILE A 48 -3.12 -6.75 -9.00
CA ILE A 48 -1.72 -7.11 -8.76
C ILE A 48 -1.66 -8.30 -7.82
N VAL A 49 -1.02 -9.38 -8.26
CA VAL A 49 -0.89 -10.63 -7.49
C VAL A 49 0.54 -10.81 -6.98
N LEU A 50 0.71 -10.81 -5.65
CA LEU A 50 1.98 -11.11 -5.00
C LEU A 50 2.06 -12.60 -4.63
N ALA A 51 2.61 -13.41 -5.54
CA ALA A 51 2.75 -14.86 -5.35
C ALA A 51 4.14 -15.26 -4.81
N GLY A 52 4.20 -16.36 -4.07
CA GLY A 52 5.44 -16.87 -3.48
C GLY A 52 5.18 -17.89 -2.35
N ARG A 53 6.20 -18.67 -2.00
CA ARG A 53 6.09 -19.70 -0.95
C ARG A 53 5.92 -19.08 0.45
N PRO A 54 5.40 -19.82 1.45
CA PRO A 54 5.45 -19.39 2.84
C PRO A 54 6.87 -18.97 3.25
N GLY A 55 6.99 -17.89 4.04
CA GLY A 55 8.28 -17.38 4.49
C GLY A 55 9.09 -16.54 3.50
N THR A 56 8.66 -16.37 2.23
CA THR A 56 9.40 -15.56 1.23
C THR A 56 9.17 -14.05 1.36
N GLY A 57 8.39 -13.60 2.36
CA GLY A 57 8.23 -12.18 2.67
C GLY A 57 7.13 -11.43 1.90
N LYS A 58 6.15 -12.13 1.32
CA LYS A 58 5.01 -11.53 0.58
C LYS A 58 4.27 -10.44 1.38
N THR A 59 3.83 -10.77 2.60
CA THR A 59 3.18 -9.80 3.51
C THR A 59 4.09 -8.62 3.81
N SER A 60 5.38 -8.86 4.07
CA SER A 60 6.34 -7.78 4.32
C SER A 60 6.48 -6.84 3.13
N LEU A 61 6.47 -7.38 1.91
CA LEU A 61 6.46 -6.58 0.69
C LEU A 61 5.15 -5.80 0.55
N ALA A 62 3.99 -6.45 0.71
CA ALA A 62 2.68 -5.80 0.65
C ALA A 62 2.56 -4.62 1.65
N LEU A 63 2.97 -4.83 2.90
CA LEU A 63 2.99 -3.78 3.93
C LEU A 63 4.02 -2.67 3.63
N THR A 64 5.13 -3.00 2.96
CA THR A 64 6.09 -2.00 2.52
C THR A 64 5.49 -1.10 1.44
N LEU A 65 4.77 -1.68 0.46
CA LEU A 65 4.03 -0.93 -0.55
C LEU A 65 2.96 -0.05 0.12
N ALA A 66 2.13 -0.63 0.99
CA ALA A 66 1.09 0.08 1.73
C ALA A 66 1.63 1.32 2.45
N ARG A 67 2.73 1.14 3.19
CA ARG A 67 3.40 2.22 3.91
C ARG A 67 3.92 3.30 2.97
N ASN A 68 4.60 2.89 1.89
CA ASN A 68 5.23 3.84 0.96
C ASN A 68 4.15 4.71 0.29
N VAL A 69 3.10 4.07 -0.22
CA VAL A 69 1.93 4.74 -0.82
C VAL A 69 1.25 5.67 0.19
N ALA A 70 0.90 5.17 1.37
CA ALA A 70 0.16 5.97 2.35
C ALA A 70 0.96 7.15 2.91
N ILE A 71 2.26 6.98 3.16
CA ILE A 71 3.10 8.04 3.76
C ILE A 71 3.58 9.05 2.73
N ARG A 72 4.02 8.59 1.55
CA ARG A 72 4.71 9.43 0.55
C ARG A 72 3.74 9.99 -0.48
N GLU A 73 2.86 9.16 -1.03
CA GLU A 73 1.85 9.56 -2.02
C GLU A 73 0.59 10.15 -1.36
N LYS A 74 0.47 10.06 -0.02
CA LYS A 74 -0.72 10.48 0.74
C LYS A 74 -2.02 9.82 0.27
N ALA A 75 -1.91 8.66 -0.37
CA ALA A 75 -3.06 7.91 -0.87
C ALA A 75 -3.75 7.12 0.25
N ALA A 76 -5.05 6.91 0.11
CA ALA A 76 -5.84 6.10 1.04
C ALA A 76 -5.66 4.60 0.75
N VAL A 77 -5.17 3.86 1.74
CA VAL A 77 -4.89 2.41 1.61
C VAL A 77 -5.81 1.59 2.52
N GLY A 78 -6.54 0.64 1.94
CA GLY A 78 -7.29 -0.36 2.69
C GLY A 78 -6.53 -1.69 2.76
N ILE A 79 -6.48 -2.31 3.94
CA ILE A 79 -5.82 -3.61 4.17
C ILE A 79 -6.83 -4.56 4.80
N PHE A 80 -7.21 -5.61 4.09
CA PHE A 80 -7.94 -6.76 4.61
C PHE A 80 -6.94 -7.84 4.98
N SER A 81 -6.86 -8.16 6.26
CA SER A 81 -5.91 -9.13 6.82
C SER A 81 -6.66 -10.31 7.40
N LEU A 82 -6.57 -11.46 6.73
CA LEU A 82 -7.32 -12.66 7.06
C LEU A 82 -6.55 -13.61 7.99
N GLU A 83 -5.21 -13.46 8.11
CA GLU A 83 -4.38 -14.26 9.04
C GLU A 83 -3.87 -13.47 10.24
N MET A 84 -3.62 -12.18 10.05
CA MET A 84 -2.88 -11.37 11.01
C MET A 84 -3.78 -10.35 11.69
N ALA A 85 -3.65 -10.26 13.01
CA ALA A 85 -4.31 -9.21 13.79
C ALA A 85 -3.75 -7.82 13.43
N LYS A 86 -4.59 -6.79 13.50
CA LYS A 86 -4.22 -5.41 13.19
C LYS A 86 -3.03 -4.89 13.99
N GLU A 87 -2.87 -5.31 15.25
CA GLU A 87 -1.73 -4.92 16.10
C GLU A 87 -0.41 -5.43 15.52
N GLN A 88 -0.39 -6.65 14.98
CA GLN A 88 0.80 -7.23 14.37
C GLN A 88 1.17 -6.52 13.05
N LEU A 89 0.18 -6.07 12.28
CA LEU A 89 0.40 -5.26 11.09
C LEU A 89 0.96 -3.89 11.47
N LEU A 90 0.41 -3.25 12.49
CA LEU A 90 0.86 -1.95 13.00
C LEU A 90 2.33 -2.02 13.46
N GLU A 91 2.70 -3.05 14.23
CA GLU A 91 4.10 -3.28 14.62
C GLU A 91 5.04 -3.36 13.41
N ARG A 92 4.65 -4.13 12.38
CA ARG A 92 5.45 -4.29 11.16
C ARG A 92 5.59 -2.98 10.39
N LEU A 93 4.50 -2.23 10.24
CA LEU A 93 4.49 -0.93 9.58
C LEU A 93 5.39 0.07 10.32
N LEU A 94 5.24 0.18 11.65
CA LEU A 94 6.04 1.06 12.51
C LEU A 94 7.52 0.69 12.48
N CYS A 95 7.86 -0.59 12.70
CA CYS A 95 9.24 -1.06 12.66
C CYS A 95 9.88 -0.83 11.28
N GLY A 96 9.13 -1.09 10.21
CA GLY A 96 9.56 -0.86 8.84
C GLY A 96 9.94 0.59 8.62
N GLU A 97 9.07 1.54 9.01
CA GLU A 97 9.34 2.97 8.84
C GLU A 97 10.47 3.48 9.76
N ALA A 98 10.48 3.04 11.03
CA ALA A 98 11.46 3.46 12.03
C ALA A 98 12.87 2.85 11.83
N LYS A 99 13.00 1.85 10.94
CA LYS A 99 14.21 1.02 10.79
C LYS A 99 14.64 0.43 12.14
N VAL A 100 13.69 -0.23 12.79
CA VAL A 100 13.85 -0.93 14.08
C VAL A 100 13.54 -2.40 13.90
N SER A 101 14.31 -3.27 14.54
CA SER A 101 14.07 -4.72 14.51
C SER A 101 12.76 -5.06 15.22
N LEU A 102 11.86 -5.74 14.52
CA LEU A 102 10.60 -6.25 15.08
C LEU A 102 10.84 -7.23 16.24
N HIS A 103 11.85 -8.10 16.11
CA HIS A 103 12.23 -9.03 17.17
C HIS A 103 12.62 -8.28 18.46
N ARG A 104 13.41 -7.21 18.34
CA ARG A 104 13.80 -6.39 19.51
C ARG A 104 12.62 -5.63 20.10
N LEU A 105 11.71 -5.12 19.27
CA LEU A 105 10.48 -4.47 19.74
C LEU A 105 9.64 -5.44 20.58
N ARG A 106 9.39 -6.65 20.07
CA ARG A 106 8.61 -7.69 20.77
C ARG A 106 9.27 -8.19 22.05
N GLY A 107 10.60 -8.25 22.06
CA GLY A 107 11.35 -8.60 23.27
C GLY A 107 11.44 -7.47 24.30
N GLY A 108 10.94 -6.26 24.01
CA GLY A 108 11.08 -5.08 24.89
C GLY A 108 12.47 -4.45 24.89
N TYR A 109 13.40 -4.94 24.07
CA TYR A 109 14.80 -4.50 24.02
C TYR A 109 15.04 -3.45 22.92
N VAL A 110 14.31 -2.34 22.97
CA VAL A 110 14.53 -1.21 22.05
C VAL A 110 15.52 -0.23 22.68
N PRO A 111 16.70 0.00 22.06
CA PRO A 111 17.65 0.98 22.57
C PRO A 111 17.02 2.36 22.73
N ALA A 112 17.37 3.11 23.79
CA ALA A 112 16.87 4.46 24.06
C ALA A 112 16.89 5.37 22.81
N ALA A 113 18.00 5.33 22.06
CA ALA A 113 18.18 6.12 20.83
C ALA A 113 17.18 5.77 19.71
N LYS A 114 16.64 4.54 19.67
CA LYS A 114 15.69 4.08 18.65
C LYS A 114 14.23 4.44 18.97
N TRP A 115 13.91 4.78 20.21
CA TRP A 115 12.57 5.26 20.57
C TRP A 115 12.20 6.56 19.84
N ARG A 116 13.18 7.44 19.61
CA ARG A 116 12.98 8.65 18.78
C ARG A 116 12.57 8.30 17.35
N ASN A 117 13.14 7.24 16.76
CA ASN A 117 12.77 6.79 15.41
C ASN A 117 11.34 6.25 15.38
N LEU A 118 10.93 5.49 16.41
CA LEU A 118 9.57 4.99 16.53
C LEU A 118 8.55 6.13 16.69
N ALA A 119 8.86 7.12 17.53
CA ALA A 119 8.02 8.31 17.68
C ALA A 119 7.88 9.07 16.35
N THR A 120 9.00 9.27 15.63
CA THR A 120 8.99 9.92 14.30
C THR A 120 8.15 9.14 13.30
N ALA A 121 8.28 7.80 13.28
CA ALA A 121 7.47 6.95 12.42
C ALA A 121 5.97 7.05 12.77
N ALA A 122 5.62 7.02 14.05
CA ALA A 122 4.24 7.17 14.51
C ALA A 122 3.63 8.49 14.06
N SER A 123 4.37 9.61 14.13
CA SER A 123 3.91 10.91 13.61
C SER A 123 3.65 10.90 12.11
N LYS A 124 4.40 10.11 11.32
CA LYS A 124 4.11 9.96 9.89
C LYS A 124 2.82 9.19 9.65
N PHE A 125 2.58 8.12 10.42
CA PHE A 125 1.35 7.33 10.32
C PHE A 125 0.11 8.08 10.80
N GLN A 126 0.23 8.99 11.76
CA GLN A 126 -0.88 9.87 12.16
C GLN A 126 -1.42 10.72 10.99
N ASN A 127 -0.57 11.03 10.01
CA ASN A 127 -0.93 11.81 8.83
C ASN A 127 -1.18 10.92 7.59
N ALA A 128 -1.23 9.60 7.75
CA ALA A 128 -1.40 8.65 6.66
C ALA A 128 -2.75 7.93 6.78
N THR A 129 -3.44 7.74 5.66
CA THR A 129 -4.75 7.09 5.63
C THR A 129 -4.59 5.59 5.37
N ILE A 130 -4.48 4.80 6.43
CA ILE A 130 -4.45 3.33 6.36
C ILE A 130 -5.63 2.77 7.15
N ILE A 131 -6.55 2.10 6.47
CA ILE A 131 -7.71 1.44 7.08
C ILE A 131 -7.43 -0.06 7.11
N VAL A 132 -7.51 -0.66 8.30
CA VAL A 132 -7.26 -2.09 8.50
C VAL A 132 -8.55 -2.78 8.92
N ASP A 133 -8.82 -3.91 8.30
CA ASP A 133 -9.87 -4.85 8.70
C ASP A 133 -9.25 -6.23 8.88
N ASP A 134 -9.20 -6.72 10.11
CA ASP A 134 -8.67 -8.03 10.49
C ASP A 134 -9.76 -9.07 10.79
N THR A 135 -10.98 -8.86 10.24
CA THR A 135 -12.07 -9.83 10.37
C THR A 135 -11.68 -11.14 9.66
N PRO A 136 -11.60 -12.28 10.37
CA PRO A 136 -11.24 -13.55 9.74
C PRO A 136 -12.39 -14.09 8.88
N GLY A 137 -12.04 -14.83 7.82
CA GLY A 137 -13.02 -15.59 7.03
C GLY A 137 -13.96 -14.75 6.17
N LEU A 138 -13.62 -13.49 5.86
CA LEU A 138 -14.43 -12.65 4.98
C LEU A 138 -14.54 -13.23 3.56
N SER A 139 -15.75 -13.28 3.05
CA SER A 139 -16.01 -13.54 1.63
C SER A 139 -15.63 -12.34 0.76
N ILE A 140 -15.40 -12.59 -0.53
CA ILE A 140 -15.11 -11.54 -1.52
C ILE A 140 -16.24 -10.49 -1.58
N LEU A 141 -17.50 -10.92 -1.40
CA LEU A 141 -18.65 -10.00 -1.38
C LEU A 141 -18.61 -9.06 -0.18
N GLU A 142 -18.21 -9.56 0.99
CA GLU A 142 -18.06 -8.75 2.20
C GLU A 142 -16.87 -7.80 2.09
N ILE A 143 -15.72 -8.27 1.57
CA ILE A 143 -14.56 -7.42 1.27
C ILE A 143 -14.98 -6.28 0.34
N ARG A 144 -15.69 -6.58 -0.75
CA ARG A 144 -16.20 -5.57 -1.69
C ARG A 144 -17.13 -4.56 -1.02
N ALA A 145 -18.06 -5.02 -0.19
CA ALA A 145 -19.00 -4.15 0.50
C ALA A 145 -18.29 -3.21 1.49
N LYS A 146 -17.33 -3.75 2.26
CA LYS A 146 -16.49 -2.97 3.18
C LYS A 146 -15.58 -1.99 2.44
N ALA A 147 -14.94 -2.41 1.34
CA ALA A 147 -14.09 -1.54 0.52
C ALA A 147 -14.88 -0.35 -0.06
N ARG A 148 -16.13 -0.56 -0.52
CA ARG A 148 -17.01 0.54 -0.96
C ARG A 148 -17.34 1.51 0.18
N ARG A 149 -17.58 1.00 1.39
CA ARG A 149 -17.81 1.86 2.56
C ARG A 149 -16.58 2.69 2.90
N ILE A 150 -15.39 2.09 2.87
CA ILE A 150 -14.11 2.79 3.07
C ILE A 150 -13.95 3.90 2.02
N ALA A 151 -14.14 3.56 0.74
CA ALA A 151 -14.04 4.52 -0.36
C ALA A 151 -14.98 5.73 -0.19
N ALA A 152 -16.22 5.49 0.25
CA ALA A 152 -17.20 6.55 0.48
C ALA A 152 -16.87 7.45 1.70
N GLN A 153 -16.21 6.91 2.73
CA GLN A 153 -15.92 7.64 3.97
C GLN A 153 -14.54 8.31 3.99
N HIS A 154 -13.55 7.70 3.35
CA HIS A 154 -12.14 8.07 3.48
C HIS A 154 -11.41 8.18 2.13
N GLY A 155 -12.07 7.84 1.01
CA GLY A 155 -11.38 7.53 -0.24
C GLY A 155 -10.72 6.15 -0.20
N LEU A 156 -10.32 5.64 -1.36
CA LEU A 156 -9.59 4.39 -1.49
C LEU A 156 -8.81 4.37 -2.80
N ASP A 157 -7.49 4.43 -2.72
CA ASP A 157 -6.59 4.44 -3.87
C ASP A 157 -5.89 3.10 -4.08
N MET A 158 -5.66 2.36 -2.99
CA MET A 158 -5.06 1.02 -3.03
C MET A 158 -5.79 0.10 -2.05
N LEU A 159 -6.08 -1.13 -2.50
CA LEU A 159 -6.63 -2.16 -1.65
C LEU A 159 -5.72 -3.39 -1.62
N ILE A 160 -5.37 -3.83 -0.42
CA ILE A 160 -4.56 -5.02 -0.18
C ILE A 160 -5.43 -6.07 0.52
N VAL A 161 -5.32 -7.32 0.07
CA VAL A 161 -5.93 -8.48 0.72
C VAL A 161 -4.82 -9.48 1.00
N ASP A 162 -4.56 -9.75 2.28
CA ASP A 162 -3.57 -10.73 2.75
C ASP A 162 -4.30 -11.78 3.58
N TYR A 163 -4.67 -12.95 3.06
CA TYR A 163 -4.27 -13.66 1.83
C TYR A 163 -5.52 -14.28 1.22
N LEU A 164 -5.55 -14.42 -0.11
CA LEU A 164 -6.54 -15.25 -0.79
C LEU A 164 -6.01 -16.69 -0.78
N GLN A 165 -6.73 -17.59 -0.10
CA GLN A 165 -6.43 -19.03 -0.06
C GLN A 165 -7.27 -19.78 -1.08
#